data_AF-A0A914VUJ5-F1
#
_entry.id   AF-A0A914VUJ5-F1
#
_cell.length_a   1.000
_cell.length_b   1.000
_cell.length_c   1.000
_cell.angle_alpha   90.00
_cell.angle_beta   90.00
_cell.angle_gamma   90.00
#
_symmetry.space_group_name_H-M   'P 1'
#
loop_
_entity.id
_entity.type
_entity.pdbx_description
1 polymer ?
#
loop_
_entity_poly.entity_id
_entity_poly.type
_entity_poly.pdbx_seq_one_letter_code
_entity_poly.pdbx_strand_id
1 'polypeptide(L)'
;MTSMDVEWNAGHPDYPSENGCGFDETSNKYRCACGSCHVVDGVKIFLGIYVAASVAGFFAFYPYSLFAIILPIAFTTSTAQAIERQDPVRLWPFLIAQGLVVLSSIAGAITIIVLFAIFDKNLVDALIYYGINASNPFAFFSALTLIVLTLVVITIISIYSLIITKNCQALYQAKQMIALEQEELSKKSSAVEQTPHQNEDRSKRSAQHPTPSTRIN
;
A
#
# COMPACT_ATOMS: atom_id res chain seq x y z
N MET A 1 15.35 -25.79 22.88
CA MET A 1 14.32 -24.85 22.40
C MET A 1 15.05 -23.56 22.06
N THR A 2 15.27 -23.37 20.77
CA THR A 2 16.23 -22.43 20.19
C THR A 2 15.68 -21.01 20.18
N SER A 3 16.50 -20.11 20.74
CA SER A 3 16.38 -18.65 20.66
C SER A 3 16.11 -18.22 19.21
N MET A 4 15.00 -17.52 18.98
CA MET A 4 14.79 -16.74 17.76
C MET A 4 15.27 -15.33 18.05
N ASP A 5 16.57 -15.11 17.87
CA ASP A 5 17.15 -13.78 17.79
C ASP A 5 16.71 -13.17 16.45
N VAL A 6 15.60 -12.45 16.47
CA VAL A 6 15.20 -11.56 15.37
C VAL A 6 16.10 -10.34 15.44
N GLU A 7 17.29 -10.49 14.89
CA GLU A 7 18.20 -9.39 14.63
C GLU A 7 17.52 -8.50 13.58
N TRP A 8 16.86 -7.44 14.06
CA TRP A 8 16.39 -6.34 13.23
C TRP A 8 17.65 -5.63 12.71
N ASN A 9 18.21 -6.20 11.65
CA ASN A 9 19.32 -5.63 10.93
C ASN A 9 18.78 -4.34 10.29
N ALA A 10 18.93 -3.23 11.01
CA ALA A 10 18.66 -1.90 10.51
C ALA A 10 19.64 -1.68 9.37
N GLY A 11 19.20 -2.10 8.17
CA GLY A 11 20.01 -2.12 6.98
C GLY A 11 20.69 -0.78 6.82
N HIS A 12 22.02 -0.84 6.81
CA HIS A 12 22.84 0.24 6.29
C HIS A 12 22.18 0.76 5.00
N PRO A 13 22.10 2.08 4.79
CA PRO A 13 21.77 2.61 3.49
C PRO A 13 22.90 2.16 2.54
N ASP A 14 22.65 1.11 1.78
CA ASP A 14 23.51 0.72 0.66
C ASP A 14 23.69 1.96 -0.21
N TYR A 15 24.94 2.42 -0.26
CA TYR A 15 25.36 3.47 -1.17
C TYR A 15 25.12 3.01 -2.61
N PRO A 16 24.74 3.92 -3.52
CA PRO A 16 24.54 3.59 -4.92
C PRO A 16 25.82 3.01 -5.50
N SER A 17 25.71 1.81 -6.09
CA SER A 17 26.74 1.21 -6.94
C SER A 17 27.14 2.22 -8.02
N GLU A 18 28.42 2.60 -8.06
CA GLU A 18 28.98 3.63 -8.96
C GLU A 18 28.91 3.26 -10.46
N ASN A 19 28.42 2.08 -10.82
CA ASN A 19 28.36 1.64 -12.21
C ASN A 19 26.95 1.22 -12.60
N GLY A 20 26.16 2.21 -13.01
CA GLY A 20 24.86 2.04 -13.67
C GLY A 20 23.67 2.39 -12.77
N CYS A 21 22.91 3.43 -13.15
CA CYS A 21 21.64 3.82 -12.55
C CYS A 21 20.52 2.80 -12.82
N GLY A 22 20.75 1.52 -12.54
CA GLY A 22 19.74 0.48 -12.53
C GLY A 22 19.08 0.46 -11.17
N PHE A 23 17.80 0.83 -11.09
CA PHE A 23 16.98 0.53 -9.92
C PHE A 23 16.95 -0.99 -9.74
N ASP A 24 17.61 -1.49 -8.69
CA ASP A 24 17.67 -2.92 -8.46
C ASP A 24 16.35 -3.40 -7.85
N GLU A 25 15.44 -3.72 -8.76
CA GLU A 25 14.10 -4.26 -8.50
C GLU A 25 14.16 -5.59 -7.71
N THR A 26 15.34 -6.20 -7.62
CA THR A 26 15.59 -7.45 -6.89
C THR A 26 15.97 -7.27 -5.42
N SER A 27 16.19 -6.03 -4.97
CA SER A 27 16.61 -5.78 -3.59
C SER A 27 15.61 -6.34 -2.56
N ASN A 28 16.13 -6.99 -1.52
CA ASN A 28 15.33 -7.66 -0.48
C ASN A 28 14.35 -6.72 0.25
N LYS A 29 14.50 -5.39 0.11
CA LYS A 29 13.61 -4.38 0.70
C LYS A 29 12.18 -4.41 0.13
N TYR A 30 11.95 -4.97 -1.07
CA TYR A 30 10.63 -4.96 -1.74
C TYR A 30 9.97 -6.35 -1.83
N ARG A 31 10.42 -7.30 -1.01
CA ARG A 31 9.81 -8.64 -0.92
C ARG A 31 8.92 -8.72 0.33
N CYS A 32 7.68 -9.17 0.16
CA CYS A 32 6.78 -9.52 1.25
C CYS A 32 6.82 -11.04 1.55
N ALA A 33 6.35 -11.42 2.74
CA ALA A 33 6.30 -12.79 3.26
C ALA A 33 7.65 -13.54 3.20
N CYS A 34 8.48 -13.39 4.23
CA CYS A 34 9.75 -14.12 4.38
C CYS A 34 10.69 -14.01 3.16
N GLY A 35 10.65 -12.88 2.43
CA GLY A 35 11.46 -12.67 1.24
C GLY A 35 11.00 -13.44 -0.01
N SER A 36 9.83 -14.08 0.00
CA SER A 36 9.43 -15.01 -1.06
C SER A 36 8.56 -14.39 -2.16
N CYS A 37 7.75 -13.38 -1.85
CA CYS A 37 6.82 -12.77 -2.82
C CYS A 37 7.16 -11.31 -3.08
N HIS A 38 7.02 -10.83 -4.32
CA HIS A 38 7.14 -9.40 -4.61
C HIS A 38 5.94 -8.64 -3.99
N VAL A 39 6.17 -7.44 -3.45
CA VAL A 39 5.11 -6.65 -2.78
C VAL A 39 3.86 -6.44 -3.65
N VAL A 40 4.04 -6.32 -4.96
CA VAL A 40 2.92 -6.15 -5.92
C VAL A 40 2.05 -7.41 -5.97
N ASP A 41 2.64 -8.59 -5.95
CA ASP A 41 1.90 -9.85 -5.95
C ASP A 41 1.23 -10.09 -4.59
N GLY A 42 1.86 -9.66 -3.50
CA GLY A 42 1.22 -9.58 -2.19
C GLY A 42 -0.08 -8.78 -2.25
N VAL A 43 -0.06 -7.56 -2.80
CA VAL A 43 -1.28 -6.74 -2.93
C VAL A 43 -2.35 -7.45 -3.77
N LYS A 44 -1.98 -8.11 -4.88
CA LYS A 44 -2.93 -8.89 -5.70
C LYS A 44 -3.59 -10.03 -4.90
N ILE A 45 -2.82 -10.76 -4.11
CA ILE A 45 -3.34 -11.85 -3.26
C ILE A 45 -4.32 -11.29 -2.23
N PHE A 46 -3.96 -10.21 -1.52
CA PHE A 46 -4.86 -9.58 -0.55
C PHE A 46 -6.12 -9.00 -1.20
N LEU A 47 -6.00 -8.46 -2.41
CA LEU A 47 -7.14 -8.00 -3.19
C LEU A 47 -8.09 -9.15 -3.53
N GLY A 48 -7.56 -10.31 -3.94
CA GLY A 48 -8.34 -11.52 -4.19
C GLY A 48 -9.05 -12.03 -2.94
N ILE A 49 -8.34 -12.08 -1.80
CA ILE A 49 -8.93 -12.45 -0.50
C ILE A 49 -10.04 -11.48 -0.11
N TYR A 50 -9.83 -10.17 -0.30
CA TYR A 50 -10.82 -9.14 -0.01
C TYR A 50 -12.09 -9.31 -0.86
N VAL A 51 -11.95 -9.60 -2.17
CA VAL A 51 -13.08 -9.90 -3.05
C VAL A 51 -13.84 -11.13 -2.56
N ALA A 52 -13.13 -12.23 -2.29
CA ALA A 52 -13.75 -13.47 -1.81
C ALA A 52 -14.49 -13.26 -0.49
N ALA A 53 -13.89 -12.53 0.45
CA ALA A 53 -14.50 -12.19 1.74
C ALA A 53 -15.73 -11.28 1.56
N SER A 54 -15.68 -10.32 0.63
CA SER A 54 -16.80 -9.43 0.33
C SER A 54 -17.98 -10.20 -0.26
N VAL A 55 -17.72 -11.15 -1.17
CA VAL A 55 -18.74 -12.03 -1.74
C VAL A 55 -19.35 -12.94 -0.67
N ALA A 56 -18.51 -13.56 0.17
CA ALA A 56 -18.99 -14.38 1.28
C ALA A 56 -19.83 -13.57 2.29
N GLY A 57 -19.38 -12.35 2.62
CA GLY A 57 -20.10 -11.43 3.49
C GLY A 57 -21.45 -11.00 2.90
N PHE A 58 -21.52 -10.76 1.59
CA PHE A 58 -22.76 -10.44 0.89
C PHE A 58 -23.81 -11.56 1.02
N PHE A 59 -23.41 -12.82 0.88
CA PHE A 59 -24.32 -13.96 1.06
C PHE A 59 -24.74 -14.16 2.53
N ALA A 60 -23.88 -13.80 3.50
CA ALA A 60 -24.15 -14.01 4.92
C ALA A 60 -24.98 -12.89 5.57
N PHE A 61 -24.77 -11.62 5.20
CA PHE A 61 -25.27 -10.44 5.93
C PHE A 61 -26.36 -9.65 5.18
N TYR A 62 -27.22 -10.34 4.44
CA TYR A 62 -28.39 -9.80 3.75
C TYR A 62 -28.09 -9.18 2.35
N PRO A 63 -28.72 -9.69 1.27
CA PRO A 63 -28.39 -9.32 -0.12
C PRO A 63 -28.90 -7.93 -0.55
N TYR A 64 -29.64 -7.22 0.32
CA TYR A 64 -30.31 -5.97 -0.04
C TYR A 64 -29.50 -4.70 0.26
N SER A 65 -28.31 -4.83 0.86
CA SER A 65 -27.43 -3.68 1.08
C SER A 65 -26.67 -3.36 -0.20
N LEU A 66 -27.16 -2.40 -0.99
CA LEU A 66 -26.45 -1.90 -2.18
C LEU A 66 -25.03 -1.43 -1.84
N PHE A 67 -24.82 -0.89 -0.64
CA PHE A 67 -23.51 -0.50 -0.14
C PHE A 67 -22.53 -1.68 -0.01
N ALA A 68 -23.03 -2.88 0.32
CA ALA A 68 -22.22 -4.09 0.43
C ALA A 68 -21.67 -4.58 -0.92
N ILE A 69 -22.24 -4.13 -2.03
CA ILE A 69 -21.78 -4.46 -3.39
C ILE A 69 -20.92 -3.32 -3.96
N ILE A 70 -21.42 -2.08 -3.85
CA ILE A 70 -20.81 -0.92 -4.51
C ILE A 70 -19.42 -0.64 -3.93
N LEU A 71 -19.26 -0.70 -2.60
CA LEU A 71 -17.99 -0.38 -1.95
C LEU A 71 -16.88 -1.37 -2.35
N PRO A 72 -17.06 -2.70 -2.26
CA PRO A 72 -16.04 -3.63 -2.72
C PRO A 72 -15.66 -3.48 -4.19
N ILE A 73 -16.64 -3.22 -5.07
CA ILE A 73 -16.36 -2.98 -6.51
C ILE A 73 -15.55 -1.69 -6.71
N ALA A 74 -15.91 -0.61 -6.05
CA ALA A 74 -15.17 0.66 -6.14
C ALA A 74 -13.72 0.51 -5.64
N PHE A 75 -13.51 -0.17 -4.52
CA PHE A 75 -12.16 -0.40 -3.98
C PHE A 75 -11.34 -1.33 -4.87
N THR A 76 -11.94 -2.40 -5.40
CA THR A 76 -11.24 -3.36 -6.24
C THR A 76 -10.83 -2.77 -7.58
N THR A 77 -11.73 -2.01 -8.22
CA THR A 77 -11.42 -1.29 -9.46
C THR A 77 -10.35 -0.21 -9.26
N SER A 78 -10.44 0.58 -8.19
CA SER A 78 -9.42 1.58 -7.84
C SER A 78 -8.04 0.92 -7.63
N THR A 79 -8.00 -0.20 -6.90
CA THR A 79 -6.74 -0.90 -6.59
C THR A 79 -6.16 -1.55 -7.84
N ALA A 80 -6.98 -2.18 -8.67
CA ALA A 80 -6.54 -2.76 -9.94
C ALA A 80 -5.94 -1.70 -10.87
N GLN A 81 -6.60 -0.55 -11.00
CA GLN A 81 -6.07 0.57 -11.78
C GLN A 81 -4.79 1.17 -11.19
N ALA A 82 -4.65 1.19 -9.86
CA ALA A 82 -3.43 1.63 -9.19
C ALA A 82 -2.24 0.71 -9.52
N ILE A 83 -2.48 -0.61 -9.55
CA ILE A 83 -1.47 -1.60 -9.90
C ILE A 83 -1.08 -1.48 -11.38
N GLU A 84 -2.06 -1.36 -12.28
CA GLU A 84 -1.81 -1.26 -13.72
C GLU A 84 -1.03 0.02 -14.08
N ARG A 85 -1.38 1.16 -13.46
CA ARG A 85 -0.74 2.45 -13.73
C ARG A 85 0.48 2.75 -12.86
N GLN A 86 0.81 1.87 -11.92
CA GLN A 86 1.87 2.09 -10.92
C GLN A 86 1.76 3.46 -10.22
N ASP A 87 0.51 3.89 -9.94
CA ASP A 87 0.22 5.22 -9.40
C ASP A 87 0.00 5.14 -7.88
N PRO A 88 0.90 5.68 -7.04
CA PRO A 88 0.81 5.59 -5.59
C PRO A 88 -0.39 6.33 -4.99
N VAL A 89 -0.95 7.31 -5.70
CA VAL A 89 -2.10 8.09 -5.21
C VAL A 89 -3.37 7.23 -5.24
N ARG A 90 -3.50 6.36 -6.24
CA ARG A 90 -4.68 5.49 -6.42
C ARG A 90 -4.76 4.33 -5.43
N LEU A 91 -3.71 4.04 -4.67
CA LEU A 91 -3.76 3.06 -3.57
C LEU A 91 -4.46 3.61 -2.32
N TRP A 92 -4.56 4.93 -2.15
CA TRP A 92 -5.14 5.54 -0.94
C TRP A 92 -6.53 5.03 -0.55
N PRO A 93 -7.50 4.90 -1.48
CA PRO A 93 -8.82 4.36 -1.15
C PRO A 93 -8.76 2.96 -0.51
N PHE A 94 -7.85 2.11 -1.00
CA PHE A 94 -7.65 0.77 -0.45
C PHE A 94 -7.03 0.81 0.96
N LEU A 95 -6.03 1.67 1.18
CA LEU A 95 -5.46 1.87 2.51
C LEU A 95 -6.48 2.38 3.52
N ILE A 96 -7.32 3.34 3.13
CA ILE A 96 -8.40 3.85 3.99
C ILE A 96 -9.38 2.73 4.31
N ALA A 97 -9.81 1.95 3.31
CA ALA A 97 -10.71 0.83 3.51
C ALA A 97 -10.13 -0.20 4.49
N GLN A 98 -8.87 -0.62 4.32
CA GLN A 98 -8.22 -1.55 5.23
C GLN A 98 -8.04 -0.96 6.64
N GLY A 99 -7.73 0.33 6.74
CA GLY A 99 -7.67 1.04 8.03
C GLY A 99 -9.02 1.03 8.74
N LEU A 100 -10.11 1.27 8.02
CA LEU A 100 -11.47 1.17 8.56
C LEU A 100 -11.82 -0.25 9.01
N VAL A 101 -11.39 -1.28 8.28
CA VAL A 101 -11.57 -2.68 8.69
C VAL A 101 -10.87 -2.95 10.02
N VAL A 102 -9.60 -2.54 10.17
CA VAL A 102 -8.84 -2.68 11.43
C VAL A 102 -9.52 -1.93 12.58
N LEU A 103 -9.97 -0.69 12.35
CA LEU A 103 -10.66 0.08 13.39
C LEU A 103 -11.98 -0.59 13.78
N SER A 104 -12.74 -1.09 12.80
CA SER A 104 -14.02 -1.77 13.04
C SER A 104 -13.83 -3.10 13.78
N SER A 105 -12.77 -3.85 13.49
CA SER A 105 -12.50 -5.13 14.14
C SER A 105 -12.05 -4.95 15.58
N ILE A 106 -11.20 -3.95 15.85
CA ILE A 106 -10.81 -3.57 17.21
C ILE A 106 -12.02 -3.07 18.00
N ALA A 107 -12.80 -2.15 17.42
CA ALA A 107 -14.01 -1.62 18.07
C ALA A 107 -15.00 -2.75 18.37
N GLY A 108 -15.26 -3.65 17.42
CA GLY A 108 -16.14 -4.80 17.62
C GLY A 108 -15.67 -5.74 18.72
N ALA A 109 -14.36 -6.04 18.80
CA ALA A 109 -13.80 -6.85 19.87
C ALA A 109 -13.97 -6.18 21.24
N ILE A 110 -13.69 -4.88 21.35
CA ILE A 110 -13.89 -4.11 22.58
C ILE A 110 -15.37 -4.09 22.97
N THR A 111 -16.28 -3.85 22.02
CA THR A 111 -17.73 -3.86 22.26
C THR A 111 -18.17 -5.21 22.82
N ILE A 112 -17.72 -6.33 22.26
CA ILE A 112 -18.04 -7.66 22.79
C ILE A 112 -17.54 -7.80 24.24
N ILE A 113 -16.29 -7.45 24.52
CA ILE A 113 -15.72 -7.54 25.87
C ILE A 113 -16.50 -6.68 26.87
N VAL A 114 -16.81 -5.43 26.50
CA VAL A 114 -17.54 -4.48 27.35
C VAL A 114 -18.97 -4.94 27.59
N LEU A 115 -19.68 -5.43 26.56
CA LEU A 115 -21.01 -5.99 26.74
C LEU A 115 -20.96 -7.16 27.73
N PHE A 116 -19.97 -8.05 27.62
CA PHE A 116 -19.78 -9.15 28.59
C PHE A 116 -19.43 -8.69 30.00
N ALA A 117 -18.71 -7.58 30.15
CA ALA A 117 -18.36 -7.03 31.45
C ALA A 117 -19.52 -6.29 32.14
N ILE A 118 -20.39 -5.63 31.35
CA ILE A 118 -21.54 -4.86 31.85
C ILE A 118 -22.73 -5.78 32.11
N PHE A 119 -22.95 -6.78 31.26
CA PHE A 119 -24.03 -7.71 31.44
C PHE A 119 -23.69 -8.69 32.56
N ASP A 120 -24.26 -8.41 33.74
CA ASP A 120 -24.30 -9.26 34.91
C ASP A 120 -24.74 -10.69 34.53
N LYS A 121 -24.36 -11.70 35.33
CA LYS A 121 -24.71 -13.12 35.11
C LYS A 121 -26.20 -13.30 34.77
N ASN A 122 -27.06 -12.47 35.35
CA ASN A 122 -28.50 -12.43 35.13
C ASN A 122 -28.93 -12.16 33.68
N LEU A 123 -28.19 -11.35 32.90
CA LEU A 123 -28.53 -11.10 31.49
C LEU A 123 -27.93 -12.15 30.56
N VAL A 124 -26.78 -12.74 30.91
CA VAL A 124 -26.28 -13.94 30.23
C VAL A 124 -27.25 -15.10 30.44
N ASP A 125 -27.74 -15.31 31.67
CA ASP A 125 -28.76 -16.30 32.00
C ASP A 125 -30.08 -15.98 31.29
N ALA A 126 -30.51 -14.71 31.23
CA ALA A 126 -31.70 -14.32 30.47
C ALA A 126 -31.54 -14.51 28.96
N LEU A 127 -30.36 -14.27 28.38
CA LEU A 127 -30.09 -14.47 26.95
C LEU A 127 -30.04 -15.97 26.60
N ILE A 128 -29.48 -16.79 27.49
CA ILE A 128 -29.51 -18.26 27.42
C ILE A 128 -30.94 -18.79 27.59
N TYR A 129 -31.76 -18.15 28.43
CA TYR A 129 -33.13 -18.56 28.72
C TYR A 129 -34.16 -18.10 27.66
N TYR A 130 -33.99 -16.90 27.08
CA TYR A 130 -34.95 -16.30 26.13
C TYR A 130 -34.51 -16.33 24.65
N GLY A 131 -33.21 -16.21 24.36
CA GLY A 131 -32.72 -15.96 22.99
C GLY A 131 -32.38 -17.21 22.20
N ILE A 132 -32.08 -18.29 22.90
CA ILE A 132 -31.80 -19.60 22.32
C ILE A 132 -32.62 -20.56 23.14
N ASN A 133 -33.41 -21.42 22.52
CA ASN A 133 -34.02 -22.58 23.17
C ASN A 133 -32.87 -23.59 23.53
N ALA A 134 -31.85 -23.11 24.25
CA ALA A 134 -30.53 -23.69 24.32
C ALA A 134 -30.55 -24.84 25.32
N SER A 135 -30.73 -26.02 24.76
CA SER A 135 -30.34 -27.26 25.42
C SER A 135 -28.83 -27.31 25.77
N ASN A 136 -27.99 -26.35 25.33
CA ASN A 136 -26.53 -26.38 25.53
C ASN A 136 -25.86 -24.98 25.66
N PRO A 137 -25.58 -24.47 26.88
CA PRO A 137 -24.80 -23.23 27.08
C PRO A 137 -23.39 -23.29 26.49
N PHE A 138 -22.82 -24.49 26.35
CA PHE A 138 -21.53 -24.71 25.69
C PHE A 138 -21.50 -24.20 24.23
N ALA A 139 -22.61 -24.35 23.50
CA ALA A 139 -22.71 -23.89 22.11
C ALA A 139 -22.58 -22.36 22.00
N PHE A 140 -23.21 -21.63 22.93
CA PHE A 140 -23.14 -20.16 22.97
C PHE A 140 -21.71 -19.66 23.24
N PHE A 141 -21.04 -20.18 24.28
CA PHE A 141 -19.66 -19.80 24.57
C PHE A 141 -18.72 -20.17 23.43
N SER A 142 -18.90 -21.34 22.80
CA SER A 142 -18.09 -21.75 21.65
C SER A 142 -18.27 -20.81 20.45
N ALA A 143 -19.50 -20.38 20.15
CA ALA A 143 -19.80 -19.44 19.08
C ALA A 143 -19.16 -18.07 19.36
N LEU A 144 -19.23 -17.60 20.61
CA LEU A 144 -18.61 -16.34 21.00
C LEU A 144 -17.09 -16.38 20.86
N THR A 145 -16.45 -17.45 21.36
CA THR A 145 -15.00 -17.64 21.21
C THR A 145 -14.59 -17.66 19.75
N LEU A 146 -15.36 -18.33 18.88
CA LEU A 146 -15.11 -18.33 17.44
C LEU A 146 -15.25 -16.94 16.81
N ILE A 147 -16.25 -16.14 17.22
CA ILE A 147 -16.42 -14.76 16.75
C ILE A 147 -15.21 -13.91 17.14
N VAL A 148 -14.81 -13.95 18.42
CA VAL A 148 -13.64 -13.18 18.91
C VAL A 148 -12.36 -13.62 18.20
N LEU A 149 -12.13 -14.92 18.06
CA LEU A 149 -10.97 -15.46 17.35
C LEU A 149 -10.96 -15.00 15.89
N THR A 150 -12.12 -15.03 15.22
CA THR A 150 -12.26 -14.56 13.84
C THR A 150 -11.93 -13.07 13.71
N LEU A 151 -12.40 -12.23 14.64
CA LEU A 151 -12.07 -10.80 14.66
C LEU A 151 -10.57 -10.55 14.85
N VAL A 152 -9.90 -11.32 15.72
CA VAL A 152 -8.45 -11.23 15.93
C VAL A 152 -7.70 -11.62 14.66
N VAL A 153 -8.07 -12.73 14.02
CA VAL A 153 -7.44 -13.20 12.77
C VAL A 153 -7.64 -12.18 11.65
N ILE A 154 -8.85 -11.65 11.48
CA ILE A 154 -9.13 -10.58 10.50
C ILE A 154 -8.25 -9.36 10.78
N THR A 155 -8.12 -8.96 12.03
CA THR A 155 -7.28 -7.81 12.41
C THR A 155 -5.81 -8.02 12.02
N ILE A 156 -5.26 -9.19 12.32
CA ILE A 156 -3.87 -9.53 11.96
C ILE A 156 -3.67 -9.51 10.44
N ILE A 157 -4.58 -10.15 9.70
CA ILE A 157 -4.54 -10.18 8.23
C ILE A 157 -4.63 -8.76 7.66
N SER A 158 -5.54 -7.93 8.16
CA SER A 158 -5.71 -6.55 7.70
C SER A 158 -4.50 -5.68 8.01
N ILE A 159 -3.89 -5.79 9.20
CA ILE A 159 -2.64 -5.11 9.54
C ILE A 159 -1.53 -5.52 8.56
N TYR A 160 -1.40 -6.82 8.28
CA TYR A 160 -0.39 -7.30 7.34
C TYR A 160 -0.62 -6.78 5.92
N SER A 161 -1.88 -6.74 5.47
CA SER A 161 -2.25 -6.16 4.17
C SER A 161 -1.92 -4.66 4.08
N LEU A 162 -2.08 -3.91 5.17
CA LEU A 162 -1.71 -2.49 5.26
C LEU A 162 -0.21 -2.29 5.10
N ILE A 163 0.60 -3.11 5.79
CA ILE A 163 2.06 -3.05 5.70
C ILE A 163 2.52 -3.30 4.26
N ILE A 164 2.00 -4.34 3.61
CA ILE A 164 2.37 -4.67 2.23
C ILE A 164 1.96 -3.56 1.27
N THR A 165 0.76 -3.02 1.44
CA THR A 165 0.25 -1.95 0.57
C THR A 165 1.06 -0.66 0.76
N LYS A 166 1.45 -0.33 1.99
CA LYS A 166 2.36 0.79 2.29
C LYS A 166 3.72 0.60 1.62
N ASN A 167 4.30 -0.59 1.69
CA ASN A 167 5.57 -0.88 1.02
C ASN A 167 5.44 -0.80 -0.51
N CYS A 168 4.33 -1.27 -1.07
CA CYS A 168 4.03 -1.13 -2.51
C CYS A 168 3.89 0.35 -2.92
N GLN A 169 3.26 1.17 -2.08
CA GLN A 169 3.14 2.62 -2.31
C GLN A 169 4.52 3.29 -2.33
N ALA A 170 5.39 2.95 -1.37
CA ALA A 170 6.75 3.47 -1.32
C ALA A 170 7.57 3.05 -2.55
N LEU A 171 7.40 1.82 -3.03
CA LEU A 171 8.02 1.33 -4.26
C LEU A 171 7.60 2.17 -5.48
N TYR A 172 6.30 2.45 -5.64
CA TYR A 172 5.81 3.27 -6.75
C TYR A 172 6.29 4.72 -6.69
N GLN A 173 6.38 5.31 -5.48
CA GLN A 173 6.96 6.64 -5.29
C GLN A 173 8.43 6.69 -5.69
N ALA A 174 9.22 5.68 -5.30
CA ALA A 174 10.62 5.59 -5.67
C ALA A 174 10.81 5.50 -7.20
N LYS A 175 10.00 4.69 -7.88
CA LYS A 175 10.02 4.58 -9.35
C LYS A 175 9.71 5.90 -10.04
N GLN A 176 8.73 6.66 -9.54
CA GLN A 176 8.36 7.96 -10.10
C GLN A 176 9.48 8.99 -9.95
N MET A 177 10.15 9.03 -8.80
CA MET A 177 11.27 9.95 -8.57
C MET A 177 12.42 9.71 -9.55
N ILE A 178 12.76 8.44 -9.80
CA ILE A 178 13.83 8.07 -10.73
C ILE A 178 13.46 8.43 -12.18
N ALA A 179 12.21 8.19 -12.58
CA ALA A 179 11.74 8.56 -13.92
C ALA A 179 11.83 10.07 -14.17
N LEU A 180 11.48 10.89 -13.18
CA LEU A 180 11.59 12.35 -13.27
C LEU A 180 13.06 12.80 -13.37
N GLU A 181 13.95 12.21 -12.58
CA GLU A 181 15.38 12.53 -12.63
C GLU A 181 16.01 12.18 -13.99
N GLN A 182 15.64 11.04 -14.57
CA GLN A 182 16.08 10.67 -15.92
C GLN A 182 15.58 11.63 -16.99
N GLU A 183 14.34 12.12 -16.89
CA GLU A 183 13.80 13.12 -17.80
C GLU A 183 14.55 14.45 -17.70
N GLU A 184 14.88 14.90 -16.48
CA GLU A 184 15.68 16.11 -16.28
C GLU A 184 17.10 15.99 -16.85
N LEU A 185 17.75 14.84 -16.66
CA LEU A 185 19.08 14.57 -17.22
C LEU A 185 19.04 14.54 -18.75
N SER A 186 18.01 13.92 -19.35
CA SER A 186 17.82 13.92 -20.81
C SER A 186 17.62 15.32 -21.37
N LYS A 187 16.86 16.19 -20.67
CA LYS A 187 16.66 17.59 -21.06
C LYS A 187 17.97 18.40 -20.96
N LYS A 188 18.76 18.20 -19.91
CA LYS A 188 20.07 18.85 -19.74
C LYS A 188 21.05 18.43 -20.82
N SER A 189 21.13 17.14 -21.15
CA SER A 189 22.00 16.64 -22.24
C SER A 189 21.63 17.26 -23.59
N SER A 190 20.34 17.33 -23.90
CA SER A 190 19.85 17.93 -25.15
C SER A 190 20.14 19.43 -25.25
N ALA A 191 20.08 20.15 -24.11
CA ALA A 191 20.43 21.57 -24.06
C ALA A 191 21.94 21.81 -24.25
N VAL A 192 22.79 20.94 -23.69
CA VAL A 192 24.25 21.05 -23.84
C VAL A 192 24.68 20.79 -25.28
N GLU A 193 24.09 19.81 -25.97
CA GLU A 193 24.44 19.43 -27.34
C GLU A 193 24.03 20.47 -28.41
N GLN A 194 23.11 21.39 -28.10
CA GLN A 194 22.76 22.51 -29.00
C GLN A 194 23.70 23.72 -28.88
N THR A 195 24.49 23.80 -27.81
CA THR A 195 25.45 24.91 -27.56
C THR A 195 26.71 24.94 -28.46
N PRO A 196 27.29 23.83 -28.96
CA PRO A 196 28.55 23.86 -29.72
C PRO A 196 28.42 24.57 -31.06
N HIS A 197 27.32 24.35 -31.78
CA HIS A 197 27.13 24.96 -33.11
C HIS A 197 26.86 26.47 -33.06
N GLN A 198 26.26 26.97 -31.98
CA GLN A 198 26.05 28.42 -31.84
C GLN A 198 27.35 29.19 -31.53
N ASN A 199 28.31 28.57 -30.84
CA ASN A 199 29.59 29.21 -30.56
C ASN A 199 30.54 29.25 -31.77
N GLU A 200 30.43 28.29 -32.70
CA GLU A 200 31.23 28.30 -33.92
C GLU A 200 30.83 29.44 -34.88
N ASP A 201 29.52 29.72 -35.00
CA ASP A 201 29.02 30.85 -35.80
C ASP A 201 29.27 32.21 -35.14
N ARG A 202 29.29 32.27 -33.80
CA ARG A 202 29.65 33.49 -33.07
C ARG A 202 31.15 33.79 -33.19
N SER A 203 32.00 32.76 -33.16
CA SER A 203 33.45 32.89 -33.37
C SER A 203 33.78 33.39 -34.79
N LYS A 204 33.05 32.93 -35.82
CA LYS A 204 33.20 33.43 -37.20
C LYS A 204 32.76 34.88 -37.39
N ARG A 205 31.74 35.37 -36.65
CA ARG A 205 31.34 36.80 -36.71
C ARG A 205 32.31 37.74 -36.00
N SER A 206 33.03 37.29 -34.97
CA SER A 206 34.00 38.15 -34.26
C SER A 206 35.31 38.39 -35.04
N ALA A 207 35.61 37.61 -36.09
CA ALA A 207 36.79 37.81 -36.93
C ALA A 207 36.60 38.90 -38.03
N GLN A 208 35.39 39.42 -38.22
CA GLN A 208 35.06 40.43 -39.24
C GLN A 208 34.75 41.79 -38.59
N HIS A 209 35.68 42.31 -37.79
CA HIS A 209 35.61 43.71 -37.36
C HIS A 209 36.53 44.55 -38.26
N PRO A 210 36.00 45.40 -39.17
CA PRO A 210 36.81 46.32 -39.95
C PRO A 210 37.40 47.39 -39.03
N THR A 211 38.72 47.63 -39.19
CA THR A 211 39.45 48.70 -38.52
C THR A 211 38.87 50.07 -38.89
N PRO A 212 38.61 50.96 -37.92
CA PRO A 212 38.10 52.29 -38.21
C PRO A 212 39.19 53.13 -38.91
N SER A 213 38.90 53.54 -40.14
CA SER A 213 39.73 54.50 -40.87
C SER A 213 39.52 55.89 -40.28
N THR A 214 40.50 56.35 -39.51
CA THR A 214 40.57 57.71 -38.98
C THR A 214 40.83 58.68 -40.13
N ARG A 215 39.82 59.49 -40.49
CA ARG A 215 39.97 60.58 -41.47
C ARG A 215 40.34 61.86 -40.72
N ILE A 216 41.58 62.30 -40.91
CA ILE A 216 42.10 63.58 -40.43
C ILE A 216 41.56 64.68 -41.35
N ASN A 217 40.93 65.69 -40.76
CA ASN A 217 40.69 67.01 -41.37
C ASN A 217 41.35 68.06 -40.48
#